data_AF-A0A8T2TBG7-F1
#
_entry.id   AF-A0A8T2TBG7-F1
#
_cell.length_a   1.000
_cell.length_b   1.000
_cell.length_c   1.000
_cell.angle_alpha   90.00
_cell.angle_beta   90.00
_cell.angle_gamma   90.00
#
_symmetry.space_group_name_H-M   'P 1'
#
loop_
_entity.id
_entity.type
_entity.pdbx_description
1 polymer ?
#
loop_
_entity_poly.entity_id
_entity_poly.type
_entity_poly.pdbx_seq_one_letter_code
_entity_poly.pdbx_strand_id
1 'polypeptide(L)'
;MPEGHLEVELLKATGLKDVEAFGKSDPYAVLTCGSAPKQQSKVLPDAGSNPVWNETLLVEIHSDNPPELLISLFDKETKGKDEPMGTVRVPLANAYSQKKVPPTKYKVQLANGKFHGELEVRLKFYPKKAYKGTLTVKLLEGRDLVSADFASKTDPYAVLKCDSQQHKSKVMKNAGANPVWNETFVFETSGNATNLEVALFDKDTFSKDDPLGDVTIPLLKAFIKGEVAPMPYQVLGKAGQPQGNIVVGLSFTSKA
;
A
#
# COMPACT_ATOMS: atom_id res chain seq x y z
N MET A 1 -2.29 -22.01 9.29
CA MET A 1 -2.03 -20.81 10.12
C MET A 1 -3.23 -19.87 10.06
N PRO A 2 -3.44 -18.92 10.99
CA PRO A 2 -4.52 -17.96 10.83
C PRO A 2 -4.25 -17.08 9.60
N GLU A 3 -5.30 -16.80 8.83
CA GLU A 3 -5.23 -15.82 7.75
C GLU A 3 -5.53 -14.41 8.27
N GLY A 4 -5.03 -13.39 7.59
CA GLY A 4 -5.31 -12.02 7.95
C GLY A 4 -4.25 -11.06 7.43
N HIS A 5 -4.02 -10.00 8.20
CA HIS A 5 -3.06 -8.97 7.85
C HIS A 5 -2.19 -8.64 9.04
N LEU A 6 -0.92 -8.41 8.78
CA LEU A 6 0.07 -8.05 9.77
C LEU A 6 0.53 -6.62 9.48
N GLU A 7 0.19 -5.72 10.39
CA GLU A 7 0.77 -4.39 10.43
C GLU A 7 2.12 -4.48 11.14
N VAL A 8 3.18 -4.16 10.40
CA VAL A 8 4.57 -4.18 10.85
C VAL A 8 5.03 -2.74 10.95
N GLU A 9 5.15 -2.24 12.18
CA GLU A 9 5.78 -0.95 12.44
C GLU A 9 7.29 -1.17 12.58
N LEU A 10 8.00 -0.83 11.52
CA LEU A 10 9.46 -0.82 11.45
C LEU A 10 9.95 0.44 12.17
N LEU A 11 10.45 0.29 13.39
CA LEU A 11 10.79 1.42 14.24
C LEU A 11 12.20 1.92 13.93
N LYS A 12 13.21 1.12 14.28
CA LYS A 12 14.63 1.48 14.14
C LYS A 12 15.51 0.24 14.17
N ALA A 13 16.73 0.38 13.68
CA ALA A 13 17.81 -0.55 13.99
C ALA A 13 18.90 0.13 14.81
N THR A 14 19.74 -0.67 15.45
CA THR A 14 20.88 -0.19 16.23
C THR A 14 22.07 -1.08 15.97
N GLY A 15 23.22 -0.47 15.66
CA GLY A 15 24.46 -1.16 15.41
C GLY A 15 24.41 -2.11 14.21
N LEU A 16 23.74 -1.76 13.11
CA LEU A 16 23.85 -2.52 11.86
C LEU A 16 25.31 -2.56 11.40
N LYS A 17 25.67 -3.63 10.69
CA LYS A 17 27.00 -3.71 10.07
C LYS A 17 27.08 -2.64 8.99
N ASP A 18 28.05 -1.75 9.11
CA ASP A 18 28.40 -0.83 8.04
C ASP A 18 29.03 -1.62 6.89
N VAL A 19 28.50 -1.43 5.70
CA VAL A 19 28.94 -2.13 4.49
C VAL A 19 29.68 -1.19 3.54
N GLU A 20 29.61 0.13 3.77
CA GLU A 20 30.35 1.10 2.98
C GLU A 20 31.78 1.26 3.50
N ALA A 21 32.73 1.42 2.57
CA ALA A 21 34.11 1.78 2.92
C ALA A 21 34.28 3.28 3.19
N PHE A 22 33.45 4.11 2.56
CA PHE A 22 33.43 5.57 2.68
C PHE A 22 31.99 6.04 2.58
N GLY A 23 31.54 6.84 3.54
CA GLY A 23 30.15 7.29 3.61
C GLY A 23 29.42 6.66 4.78
N LYS A 24 28.10 6.80 4.77
CA LYS A 24 27.19 6.10 5.66
C LYS A 24 26.21 5.37 4.78
N SER A 25 25.94 4.11 5.08
CA SER A 25 24.88 3.35 4.44
C SER A 25 23.54 4.11 4.36
N ASP A 26 22.79 3.79 3.32
CA ASP A 26 21.44 4.19 2.97
C ASP A 26 20.43 3.04 3.22
N PRO A 27 20.20 2.65 4.49
CA PRO A 27 19.49 1.42 4.81
C PRO A 27 18.00 1.46 4.43
N TYR A 28 17.52 0.32 3.94
CA TYR A 28 16.10 0.00 3.78
C TYR A 28 15.81 -1.46 4.10
N ALA A 29 14.53 -1.78 4.31
CA ALA A 29 14.07 -3.12 4.66
C ALA A 29 13.09 -3.67 3.63
N VAL A 30 13.18 -4.98 3.37
CA VAL A 30 12.24 -5.76 2.57
C VAL A 30 11.61 -6.85 3.44
N LEU A 31 10.29 -6.81 3.57
CA LEU A 31 9.47 -7.74 4.32
C LEU A 31 8.97 -8.84 3.38
N THR A 32 9.22 -10.10 3.74
CA THR A 32 8.77 -11.28 2.99
C THR A 32 8.10 -12.27 3.94
N CYS A 33 6.89 -12.70 3.59
CA CYS A 33 6.16 -13.73 4.32
C CYS A 33 5.50 -14.69 3.33
N GLY A 34 6.15 -15.83 3.08
CA GLY A 34 5.63 -16.84 2.15
C GLY A 34 5.51 -16.32 0.72
N SER A 35 4.35 -16.55 0.12
CA SER A 35 3.99 -16.15 -1.25
C SER A 35 3.42 -14.72 -1.34
N ALA A 36 3.19 -14.07 -0.19
CA ALA A 36 2.61 -12.73 -0.16
C ALA A 36 3.52 -11.70 -0.86
N PRO A 37 2.94 -10.66 -1.50
CA PRO A 37 3.71 -9.58 -2.11
C PRO A 37 4.67 -8.92 -1.12
N LYS A 38 5.93 -8.78 -1.54
CA LYS A 38 6.97 -8.14 -0.73
C LYS A 38 6.59 -6.68 -0.43
N GLN A 39 6.87 -6.24 0.78
CA GLN A 39 6.75 -4.83 1.17
C GLN A 39 8.15 -4.25 1.36
N GLN A 40 8.39 -3.04 0.89
CA GLN A 40 9.65 -2.34 1.05
C GLN A 40 9.45 -1.08 1.88
N SER A 41 10.36 -0.80 2.81
CA SER A 41 10.39 0.48 3.51
C SER A 41 10.92 1.60 2.61
N LYS A 42 10.81 2.83 3.11
CA LYS A 42 11.62 3.94 2.62
C LYS A 42 13.11 3.63 2.77
N VAL A 43 13.87 4.13 1.81
CA VAL A 43 15.33 4.27 1.92
C VAL A 43 15.60 5.46 2.82
N LEU A 44 16.53 5.31 3.76
CA LEU A 44 16.98 6.39 4.64
C LEU A 44 18.40 6.81 4.27
N PRO A 45 18.57 7.92 3.52
CA PRO A 45 19.89 8.36 3.09
C PRO A 45 20.79 8.72 4.28
N ASP A 46 22.07 8.35 4.20
CA ASP A 46 23.14 8.63 5.16
C ASP A 46 22.79 8.27 6.63
N ALA A 47 21.93 7.26 6.83
CA ALA A 47 21.47 6.87 8.15
C ALA A 47 22.46 5.95 8.88
N GLY A 48 23.35 5.29 8.14
CA GLY A 48 24.42 4.44 8.65
C GLY A 48 23.90 3.29 9.51
N SER A 49 24.57 3.03 10.63
CA SER A 49 24.31 1.85 11.47
C SER A 49 23.11 1.95 12.42
N ASN A 50 22.46 3.11 12.54
CA ASN A 50 21.35 3.34 13.49
C ASN A 50 20.11 3.99 12.84
N PRO A 51 19.58 3.43 11.75
CA PRO A 51 18.42 4.00 11.06
C PRO A 51 17.17 4.01 11.91
N VAL A 52 16.34 5.03 11.72
CA VAL A 52 15.02 5.20 12.36
C VAL A 52 13.98 5.42 11.27
N TRP A 53 13.17 4.40 10.99
CA TRP A 53 12.13 4.45 9.95
C TRP A 53 10.82 5.04 10.48
N ASN A 54 10.36 4.59 11.66
CA ASN A 54 9.01 4.85 12.17
C ASN A 54 7.94 4.66 11.08
N GLU A 55 8.06 3.59 10.32
CA GLU A 55 7.25 3.32 9.14
C GLU A 55 6.36 2.11 9.37
N THR A 56 5.11 2.20 8.92
CA THR A 56 4.15 1.10 9.01
C THR A 56 3.92 0.46 7.64
N LEU A 57 4.30 -0.81 7.52
CA LEU A 57 4.08 -1.65 6.35
C LEU A 57 2.98 -2.67 6.65
N LEU A 58 2.19 -3.05 5.65
CA LEU A 58 1.11 -4.01 5.80
C LEU A 58 1.41 -5.26 4.96
N VAL A 59 1.50 -6.40 5.63
CA VAL A 59 1.81 -7.70 5.02
C VAL A 59 0.56 -8.58 5.07
N GLU A 60 0.24 -9.24 3.97
CA GLU A 60 -0.83 -10.24 3.94
C GLU A 60 -0.35 -11.57 4.55
N ILE A 61 -1.21 -12.18 5.36
CA ILE A 61 -0.97 -13.48 5.98
C ILE A 61 -1.93 -14.49 5.38
N HIS A 62 -1.38 -15.43 4.62
CA HIS A 62 -2.11 -16.51 3.97
C HIS A 62 -1.95 -17.82 4.76
N SER A 63 -2.81 -18.81 4.48
CA SER A 63 -2.84 -20.06 5.26
C SER A 63 -1.55 -20.91 5.15
N ASP A 64 -0.82 -20.74 4.04
CA ASP A 64 0.43 -21.40 3.65
C ASP A 64 1.70 -20.63 4.07
N ASN A 65 1.55 -19.46 4.70
CA ASN A 65 2.71 -18.67 5.09
C ASN A 65 3.61 -19.38 6.12
N PRO A 66 4.93 -19.09 6.10
CA PRO A 66 5.87 -19.62 7.07
C PRO A 66 5.59 -19.11 8.49
N PRO A 67 6.15 -19.77 9.53
CA PRO A 67 5.95 -19.36 10.92
C PRO A 67 6.63 -18.03 11.29
N GLU A 68 7.43 -17.48 10.38
CA GLU A 68 8.25 -16.30 10.59
C GLU A 68 8.08 -15.30 9.44
N LEU A 69 8.04 -14.02 9.78
CA LEU A 69 8.25 -12.93 8.83
C LEU A 69 9.76 -12.72 8.66
N LEU A 70 10.23 -12.69 7.43
CA LEU A 70 11.60 -12.33 7.10
C LEU A 70 11.68 -10.83 6.84
N ILE A 71 12.57 -10.14 7.53
CA ILE A 71 12.90 -8.74 7.29
C ILE A 71 14.36 -8.68 6.85
N SER A 72 14.60 -8.48 5.57
CA SER A 72 15.94 -8.35 5.00
C SER A 72 16.31 -6.88 4.90
N LEU A 73 17.48 -6.52 5.44
CA LEU A 73 18.03 -5.18 5.42
C LEU A 73 19.06 -5.07 4.30
N PHE A 74 19.04 -3.94 3.60
CA PHE A 74 19.91 -3.64 2.47
C PHE A 74 20.41 -2.21 2.56
N ASP A 75 21.59 -1.99 2.00
CA ASP A 75 22.15 -0.69 1.71
C ASP A 75 21.84 -0.30 0.27
N LYS A 76 21.36 0.93 0.05
CA LYS A 76 20.94 1.38 -1.26
C LYS A 76 22.15 1.86 -2.07
N GLU A 77 22.42 1.19 -3.18
CA GLU A 77 23.54 1.54 -4.05
C GLU A 77 23.14 2.43 -5.22
N THR A 78 24.00 3.38 -5.57
CA THR A 78 23.81 4.23 -6.75
C THR A 78 24.07 3.49 -8.06
N LYS A 79 24.91 2.45 -8.02
CA LYS A 79 25.24 1.59 -9.17
C LYS A 79 25.37 0.14 -8.73
N GLY A 80 24.73 -0.77 -9.46
CA GLY A 80 24.84 -2.20 -9.21
C GLY A 80 23.70 -2.73 -8.34
N LYS A 81 23.96 -3.82 -7.62
CA LYS A 81 22.98 -4.44 -6.72
C LYS A 81 23.19 -3.91 -5.31
N ASP A 82 22.09 -3.60 -4.64
CA ASP A 82 22.05 -3.18 -3.24
C ASP A 82 22.71 -4.22 -2.32
N GLU A 83 23.51 -3.76 -1.36
CA GLU A 83 24.34 -4.63 -0.51
C GLU A 83 23.56 -5.17 0.70
N PRO A 84 23.51 -6.49 0.96
CA PRO A 84 22.77 -7.03 2.08
C PRO A 84 23.45 -6.73 3.42
N MET A 85 22.72 -6.08 4.33
CA MET A 85 23.18 -5.74 5.68
C MET A 85 22.81 -6.81 6.73
N GLY A 86 21.89 -7.72 6.39
CA GLY A 86 21.49 -8.85 7.23
C GLY A 86 20.00 -9.11 7.20
N THR A 87 19.56 -10.17 7.87
CA THR A 87 18.16 -10.57 7.92
C THR A 87 17.73 -10.81 9.36
N VAL A 88 16.50 -10.42 9.66
CA VAL A 88 15.79 -10.71 10.91
C VAL A 88 14.68 -11.71 10.62
N ARG A 89 14.55 -12.71 11.48
CA ARG A 89 13.42 -13.65 11.50
C ARG A 89 12.53 -13.30 12.67
N VAL A 90 11.29 -12.90 12.38
CA VAL A 90 10.31 -12.47 13.38
C VAL A 90 9.26 -13.58 13.56
N PRO A 91 9.23 -14.31 14.69
CA PRO A 91 8.23 -15.33 14.93
C PRO A 91 6.82 -14.76 15.00
N LEU A 92 5.89 -15.34 14.25
CA LEU A 92 4.52 -14.82 14.15
C LEU A 92 3.56 -15.42 15.19
N ALA A 93 3.98 -16.45 15.92
CA ALA A 93 3.16 -17.12 16.93
C ALA A 93 2.57 -16.15 17.96
N ASN A 94 3.38 -15.21 18.48
CA ASN A 94 2.92 -14.21 19.44
C ASN A 94 1.98 -13.18 18.81
N ALA A 95 2.22 -12.77 17.56
CA ALA A 95 1.32 -11.87 16.86
C ALA A 95 -0.07 -12.51 16.69
N TYR A 96 -0.13 -13.80 16.39
CA TYR A 96 -1.37 -14.53 16.21
C TYR A 96 -2.17 -14.70 17.50
N SER A 97 -1.49 -15.05 18.60
CA SER A 97 -2.13 -15.29 19.90
C SER A 97 -2.49 -13.99 20.62
N GLN A 98 -1.60 -13.00 20.63
CA GLN A 98 -1.76 -11.77 21.40
C GLN A 98 -2.39 -10.62 20.60
N LYS A 99 -2.48 -10.75 19.26
CA LYS A 99 -2.93 -9.71 18.30
C LYS A 99 -2.06 -8.45 18.25
N LYS A 100 -1.34 -8.13 19.31
CA LYS A 100 -0.39 -7.01 19.41
C LYS A 100 0.89 -7.54 20.03
N VAL A 101 1.99 -7.31 19.36
CA VAL A 101 3.33 -7.53 19.92
C VAL A 101 3.93 -6.15 20.16
N PRO A 102 4.34 -5.80 21.39
CA PRO A 102 4.95 -4.51 21.67
C PRO A 102 6.28 -4.33 20.90
N PRO A 103 6.87 -3.13 20.90
CA PRO A 103 8.22 -2.94 20.37
C PRO A 103 9.17 -4.01 20.92
N THR A 104 9.70 -4.83 20.03
CA THR A 104 10.52 -5.99 20.35
C THR A 104 11.76 -5.96 19.47
N LYS A 105 12.92 -6.17 20.09
CA LYS A 105 14.20 -6.20 19.40
C LYS A 105 14.54 -7.61 18.95
N TYR A 106 15.01 -7.72 17.72
CA TYR A 106 15.47 -8.96 17.13
C TYR A 106 16.89 -8.79 16.60
N LYS A 107 17.74 -9.78 16.84
CA LYS A 107 19.12 -9.75 16.36
C LYS A 107 19.17 -9.89 14.84
N VAL A 108 19.96 -9.04 14.21
CA VAL A 108 20.17 -9.08 12.75
C VAL A 108 21.24 -10.14 12.45
N GLN A 109 20.90 -11.13 11.63
CA GLN A 109 21.82 -12.18 11.22
C GLN A 109 22.44 -11.86 9.85
N LEU A 110 23.76 -11.84 9.79
CA LEU A 110 24.52 -11.65 8.56
C LEU A 110 24.55 -12.94 7.72
N ALA A 111 24.92 -12.82 6.44
CA ALA A 111 25.05 -13.96 5.53
C ALA A 111 26.03 -15.05 6.02
N ASN A 112 27.04 -14.67 6.81
CA ASN A 112 27.99 -15.61 7.43
C ASN A 112 27.47 -16.27 8.72
N GLY A 113 26.20 -16.06 9.07
CA GLY A 113 25.55 -16.62 10.25
C GLY A 113 25.80 -15.86 11.56
N LYS A 114 26.73 -14.91 11.61
CA LYS A 114 26.99 -14.07 12.80
C LYS A 114 25.86 -13.06 13.00
N PHE A 115 25.66 -12.63 14.25
CA PHE A 115 24.73 -11.57 14.57
C PHE A 115 25.46 -10.23 14.72
N HIS A 116 24.88 -9.16 14.18
CA HIS A 116 25.41 -7.80 14.30
C HIS A 116 24.29 -6.77 14.32
N GLY A 117 24.11 -6.10 15.45
CA GLY A 117 23.02 -5.14 15.64
C GLY A 117 21.67 -5.79 15.88
N GLU A 118 20.68 -4.93 16.10
CA GLU A 118 19.32 -5.31 16.43
C GLU A 118 18.33 -4.44 15.65
N LEU A 119 17.21 -5.04 15.24
CA LEU A 119 16.06 -4.35 14.65
C LEU A 119 14.91 -4.37 15.64
N GLU A 120 14.33 -3.21 15.92
CA GLU A 120 13.15 -3.06 16.76
C GLU A 120 11.90 -2.94 15.88
N VAL A 121 10.92 -3.83 16.10
CA VAL A 121 9.64 -3.83 15.39
C VAL A 121 8.48 -3.96 16.37
N ARG A 122 7.33 -3.38 16.00
CA ARG A 122 6.05 -3.62 16.69
C ARG A 122 5.09 -4.28 15.69
N LEU A 123 4.32 -5.27 16.15
CA LEU A 123 3.38 -5.99 15.30
C LEU A 123 1.95 -5.79 15.77
N LYS A 124 1.02 -5.71 14.82
CA LYS A 124 -0.41 -5.85 15.08
C LYS A 124 -1.05 -6.75 14.03
N PHE A 125 -1.61 -7.86 14.49
CA PHE A 125 -2.26 -8.84 13.63
C PHE A 125 -3.77 -8.64 13.63
N TYR A 126 -4.33 -8.56 12.43
CA TYR A 126 -5.75 -8.45 12.15
C TYR A 126 -6.21 -9.73 11.47
N PRO A 127 -6.86 -10.65 12.20
CA PRO A 127 -7.39 -11.86 11.59
C PRO A 127 -8.34 -11.51 10.45
N LYS A 128 -8.30 -12.31 9.39
CA LYS A 128 -9.25 -12.22 8.29
C LYS A 128 -10.66 -12.37 8.85
N LYS A 129 -11.49 -11.36 8.61
CA LYS A 129 -12.89 -11.34 8.99
C LYS A 129 -13.70 -10.68 7.89
N ALA A 130 -14.99 -11.00 7.85
CA ALA A 130 -15.93 -10.31 6.99
C ALA A 130 -16.13 -8.87 7.49
N TYR A 131 -15.76 -7.87 6.69
CA TYR A 131 -15.98 -6.46 7.01
C TYR A 131 -17.35 -6.03 6.50
N LYS A 132 -18.36 -6.11 7.37
CA LYS A 132 -19.73 -5.66 7.10
C LYS A 132 -19.92 -4.24 7.61
N GLY A 133 -20.44 -3.35 6.78
CA GLY A 133 -20.61 -1.96 7.18
C GLY A 133 -20.76 -1.02 6.01
N THR A 134 -20.58 0.26 6.30
CA THR A 134 -20.73 1.34 5.33
C THR A 134 -19.35 1.87 4.95
N LEU A 135 -18.98 1.73 3.68
CA LEU A 135 -17.81 2.34 3.06
C LEU A 135 -18.21 3.66 2.42
N THR A 136 -17.61 4.76 2.87
CA THR A 136 -17.74 6.09 2.28
C THR A 136 -16.49 6.39 1.46
N VAL A 137 -16.68 6.75 0.19
CA VAL A 137 -15.61 7.07 -0.77
C VAL A 137 -15.73 8.53 -1.17
N LYS A 138 -14.69 9.32 -0.90
CA LYS A 138 -14.58 10.72 -1.36
C LYS A 138 -13.70 10.76 -2.60
N LEU A 139 -14.31 10.95 -3.77
CA LEU A 139 -13.60 11.18 -5.04
C LEU A 139 -13.37 12.68 -5.20
N LEU A 140 -12.12 13.13 -5.10
CA LEU A 140 -11.81 14.56 -5.12
C LEU A 140 -11.52 15.05 -6.53
N GLU A 141 -10.41 14.60 -7.12
CA GLU A 141 -9.90 15.14 -8.39
C GLU A 141 -9.06 14.13 -9.15
N GLY A 142 -8.90 14.35 -10.46
CA GLY A 142 -7.91 13.72 -11.32
C GLY A 142 -6.73 14.66 -11.52
N ARG A 143 -5.54 14.11 -11.72
CA ARG A 143 -4.30 14.86 -11.96
C ARG A 143 -3.55 14.27 -13.14
N ASP A 144 -3.22 15.12 -14.11
CA ASP A 144 -2.45 14.76 -15.30
C ASP A 144 -3.01 13.53 -16.03
N LEU A 145 -4.34 13.42 -16.10
CA LEU A 145 -4.99 12.32 -16.81
C LEU A 145 -4.69 12.41 -18.30
N VAL A 146 -4.23 11.29 -18.86
CA VAL A 146 -3.91 11.20 -20.29
C VAL A 146 -5.20 10.97 -21.07
N SER A 147 -5.56 11.90 -21.94
CA SER A 147 -6.61 11.72 -22.94
C SER A 147 -6.04 11.03 -24.19
N ALA A 148 -6.86 10.26 -24.89
CA ALA A 148 -6.51 9.74 -26.22
C ALA A 148 -6.39 10.88 -27.26
N ASP A 149 -7.13 11.96 -27.04
CA ASP A 149 -7.18 13.10 -27.95
C ASP A 149 -6.35 14.27 -27.44
N PHE A 150 -5.35 14.65 -28.23
CA PHE A 150 -4.46 15.79 -27.97
C PHE A 150 -5.13 17.15 -28.23
N ALA A 151 -6.38 17.17 -28.71
CA ALA A 151 -7.03 18.37 -29.25
C ALA A 151 -8.51 18.57 -28.85
N SER A 152 -9.17 17.59 -28.21
CA SER A 152 -10.55 17.72 -27.72
C SER A 152 -10.58 18.00 -26.21
N LYS A 153 -11.60 18.73 -25.76
CA LYS A 153 -11.79 19.03 -24.34
C LYS A 153 -12.39 17.79 -23.68
N THR A 154 -11.57 17.04 -22.94
CA THR A 154 -11.99 15.85 -22.19
C THR A 154 -13.08 16.22 -21.17
N ASP A 155 -14.13 15.40 -21.13
CA ASP A 155 -15.29 15.43 -20.24
C ASP A 155 -15.25 14.23 -19.26
N PRO A 156 -14.25 14.14 -18.36
CA PRO A 156 -14.01 12.93 -17.60
C PRO A 156 -15.09 12.65 -16.53
N TYR A 157 -15.38 11.37 -16.34
CA TYR A 157 -16.18 10.84 -15.24
C TYR A 157 -15.61 9.51 -14.74
N ALA A 158 -16.01 9.14 -13.52
CA ALA A 158 -15.61 7.90 -12.88
C ALA A 158 -16.81 6.96 -12.68
N VAL A 159 -16.57 5.66 -12.83
CA VAL A 159 -17.44 4.58 -12.41
C VAL A 159 -16.74 3.86 -11.26
N LEU A 160 -17.36 3.89 -10.09
CA LEU A 160 -16.86 3.28 -8.87
C LEU A 160 -17.63 2.00 -8.58
N LYS A 161 -16.94 0.91 -8.29
CA LYS A 161 -17.55 -0.39 -8.00
C LYS A 161 -16.92 -1.00 -6.76
N CYS A 162 -17.78 -1.52 -5.88
CA CYS A 162 -17.40 -2.26 -4.70
C CYS A 162 -18.46 -3.35 -4.45
N ASP A 163 -18.02 -4.59 -4.25
CA ASP A 163 -18.91 -5.76 -4.28
C ASP A 163 -19.79 -5.76 -5.56
N SER A 164 -21.11 -5.86 -5.39
CA SER A 164 -22.12 -5.82 -6.46
C SER A 164 -22.66 -4.41 -6.74
N GLN A 165 -22.22 -3.40 -5.99
CA GLN A 165 -22.70 -2.03 -6.11
C GLN A 165 -21.82 -1.23 -7.07
N GLN A 166 -22.47 -0.37 -7.86
CA GLN A 166 -21.81 0.52 -8.81
C GLN A 166 -22.41 1.92 -8.71
N HIS A 167 -21.56 2.94 -8.66
CA HIS A 167 -21.93 4.34 -8.74
C HIS A 167 -21.18 5.03 -9.87
N LYS A 168 -21.78 6.08 -10.44
CA LYS A 168 -21.19 6.91 -11.49
C LYS A 168 -21.10 8.36 -10.99
N SER A 169 -19.95 9.00 -11.19
CA SER A 169 -19.76 10.41 -10.89
C SER A 169 -20.46 11.31 -11.90
N LYS A 170 -20.52 12.59 -11.59
CA LYS A 170 -20.79 13.64 -12.57
C LYS A 170 -19.70 13.65 -13.63
N VAL A 171 -20.14 14.10 -14.81
CA VAL A 171 -19.27 14.37 -15.96
C VAL A 171 -18.73 15.77 -15.81
N MET A 172 -17.42 15.91 -15.78
CA MET A 172 -16.75 17.20 -15.64
C MET A 172 -16.49 17.79 -17.01
N LYS A 173 -17.48 18.52 -17.54
CA LYS A 173 -17.41 19.08 -18.89
C LYS A 173 -16.22 20.03 -19.06
N ASN A 174 -15.46 19.84 -20.12
CA ASN A 174 -14.31 20.64 -20.53
C ASN A 174 -13.23 20.77 -19.45
N ALA A 175 -13.10 19.76 -18.59
CA ALA A 175 -12.15 19.78 -17.48
C ALA A 175 -10.73 19.36 -17.91
N GLY A 176 -10.59 18.69 -19.05
CA GLY A 176 -9.30 18.22 -19.54
C GLY A 176 -8.66 17.21 -18.59
N ALA A 177 -7.33 17.30 -18.44
CA ALA A 177 -6.53 16.34 -17.67
C ALA A 177 -6.68 16.46 -16.13
N ASN A 178 -7.31 17.52 -15.62
CA ASN A 178 -7.35 17.84 -14.19
C ASN A 178 -8.79 18.09 -13.68
N PRO A 179 -9.70 17.10 -13.77
CA PRO A 179 -11.07 17.27 -13.29
C PRO A 179 -11.17 17.32 -11.77
N VAL A 180 -12.13 18.10 -11.27
CA VAL A 180 -12.46 18.19 -9.85
C VAL A 180 -13.91 17.75 -9.64
N TRP A 181 -14.12 16.53 -9.16
CA TRP A 181 -15.45 15.98 -8.86
C TRP A 181 -15.95 16.45 -7.50
N ASN A 182 -15.11 16.31 -6.46
CA ASN A 182 -15.46 16.53 -5.05
C ASN A 182 -16.80 15.88 -4.65
N GLU A 183 -16.95 14.60 -5.00
CA GLU A 183 -18.16 13.82 -4.76
C GLU A 183 -17.95 12.73 -3.72
N THR A 184 -19.02 12.39 -2.99
CA THR A 184 -19.02 11.33 -1.99
C THR A 184 -19.99 10.22 -2.39
N PHE A 185 -19.50 8.99 -2.36
CA PHE A 185 -20.27 7.77 -2.65
C PHE A 185 -20.30 6.88 -1.41
N VAL A 186 -21.38 6.13 -1.26
CA VAL A 186 -21.60 5.25 -0.11
C VAL A 186 -21.92 3.85 -0.62
N PHE A 187 -21.20 2.86 -0.10
CA PHE A 187 -21.34 1.45 -0.42
C PHE A 187 -21.62 0.66 0.85
N GLU A 188 -22.56 -0.28 0.79
CA GLU A 188 -22.80 -1.24 1.88
C GLU A 188 -21.98 -2.50 1.65
N THR A 189 -20.95 -2.76 2.45
CA THR A 189 -20.09 -3.93 2.27
C THR A 189 -20.73 -5.17 2.88
N SER A 190 -20.77 -6.25 2.10
CA SER A 190 -21.39 -7.52 2.51
C SER A 190 -20.47 -8.42 3.35
N GLY A 191 -19.19 -8.02 3.47
CA GLY A 191 -18.14 -8.77 4.15
C GLY A 191 -17.03 -9.29 3.24
N ASN A 192 -17.29 -9.36 1.93
CA ASN A 192 -16.36 -9.94 0.96
C ASN A 192 -15.54 -8.90 0.19
N ALA A 193 -15.88 -7.62 0.32
CA ALA A 193 -15.16 -6.52 -0.31
C ALA A 193 -13.68 -6.55 0.08
N THR A 194 -12.81 -6.56 -0.92
CA THR A 194 -11.35 -6.43 -0.72
C THR A 194 -10.83 -5.15 -1.35
N ASN A 195 -11.43 -4.74 -2.47
CA ASN A 195 -11.01 -3.60 -3.28
C ASN A 195 -12.20 -2.70 -3.66
N LEU A 196 -11.88 -1.44 -3.91
CA LEU A 196 -12.70 -0.50 -4.67
C LEU A 196 -12.10 -0.40 -6.07
N GLU A 197 -12.90 -0.71 -7.08
CA GLU A 197 -12.54 -0.55 -8.49
C GLU A 197 -13.02 0.83 -8.96
N VAL A 198 -12.15 1.61 -9.59
CA VAL A 198 -12.51 2.91 -10.17
C VAL A 198 -12.06 2.93 -11.62
N ALA A 199 -13.01 3.02 -12.54
CA ALA A 199 -12.76 3.16 -13.97
C ALA A 199 -13.09 4.58 -14.42
N LEU A 200 -12.19 5.20 -15.18
CA LEU A 200 -12.34 6.55 -15.72
C LEU A 200 -12.67 6.50 -17.21
N PHE A 201 -13.53 7.41 -17.62
CA PHE A 201 -14.01 7.52 -18.99
C PHE A 201 -14.08 8.98 -19.40
N ASP A 202 -13.83 9.24 -20.68
CA ASP A 202 -14.17 10.49 -21.35
C ASP A 202 -15.59 10.38 -21.92
N LYS A 203 -16.47 11.33 -21.63
CA LYS A 203 -17.83 11.30 -22.15
C LYS A 203 -17.88 11.88 -23.56
N ASP A 204 -18.20 11.04 -24.52
CA ASP A 204 -18.44 11.48 -25.89
C ASP A 204 -19.92 11.72 -26.17
N THR A 205 -20.20 12.68 -27.04
CA THR A 205 -21.58 13.02 -27.40
C THR A 205 -22.17 12.08 -28.46
N PHE A 206 -21.33 11.41 -29.27
CA PHE A 206 -21.76 10.66 -30.46
C PHE A 206 -21.08 9.29 -30.65
N SER A 207 -20.22 8.85 -29.73
CA SER A 207 -19.53 7.54 -29.72
C SER A 207 -19.71 6.84 -28.37
N LYS A 208 -19.21 5.60 -28.26
CA LYS A 208 -19.02 4.97 -26.94
C LYS A 208 -17.93 5.74 -26.20
N ASP A 209 -18.20 6.11 -24.95
CA ASP A 209 -17.26 6.77 -24.05
C ASP A 209 -15.89 6.07 -24.03
N ASP A 210 -14.82 6.84 -24.23
CA ASP A 210 -13.46 6.34 -24.30
C ASP A 210 -12.86 6.08 -22.90
N PRO A 211 -12.27 4.91 -22.64
CA PRO A 211 -11.65 4.62 -21.36
C PRO A 211 -10.34 5.41 -21.18
N LEU A 212 -10.25 6.19 -20.11
CA LEU A 212 -9.05 6.93 -19.73
C LEU A 212 -8.08 6.06 -18.91
N GLY A 213 -8.61 5.06 -18.22
CA GLY A 213 -7.86 4.09 -17.44
C GLY A 213 -8.64 3.65 -16.21
N ASP A 214 -8.02 2.82 -15.39
CA ASP A 214 -8.61 2.29 -14.18
C ASP A 214 -7.61 2.21 -13.03
N VAL A 215 -8.14 2.05 -11.82
CA VAL A 215 -7.36 1.82 -10.62
C VAL A 215 -8.11 0.93 -9.64
N THR A 216 -7.37 0.05 -8.98
CA THR A 216 -7.87 -0.83 -7.92
C THR A 216 -7.31 -0.36 -6.58
N ILE A 217 -8.18 0.03 -5.65
CA ILE A 217 -7.81 0.58 -4.35
C ILE A 217 -8.10 -0.45 -3.25
N PRO A 218 -7.08 -0.98 -2.55
CA PRO A 218 -7.28 -1.91 -1.44
C PRO A 218 -8.02 -1.26 -0.26
N LEU A 219 -9.11 -1.88 0.19
CA LEU A 219 -9.98 -1.34 1.24
C LEU A 219 -9.51 -1.65 2.65
N LEU A 220 -8.55 -2.55 2.77
CA LEU A 220 -8.11 -3.07 4.05
C LEU A 220 -7.65 -1.98 5.04
N LYS A 221 -6.90 -0.97 4.57
CA LYS A 221 -6.47 0.13 5.44
C LYS A 221 -7.67 0.88 6.01
N ALA A 222 -8.71 1.12 5.21
CA ALA A 222 -9.95 1.74 5.66
C ALA A 222 -10.68 0.84 6.67
N PHE A 223 -10.76 -0.46 6.40
CA PHE A 223 -11.39 -1.43 7.31
C PHE A 223 -10.71 -1.55 8.68
N ILE A 224 -9.39 -1.42 8.72
CA ILE A 224 -8.59 -1.51 9.95
C ILE A 224 -8.55 -0.18 10.71
N LYS A 225 -8.29 0.92 9.99
CA LYS A 225 -8.06 2.24 10.60
C LYS A 225 -9.32 3.08 10.74
N GLY A 226 -10.43 2.66 10.11
CA GLY A 226 -11.68 3.42 10.04
C GLY A 226 -11.64 4.56 9.03
N GLU A 227 -10.47 5.18 8.82
CA GLU A 227 -10.31 6.26 7.85
C GLU A 227 -8.94 6.21 7.17
N VAL A 228 -8.95 6.59 5.90
CA VAL A 228 -7.78 6.81 5.06
C VAL A 228 -7.95 8.18 4.43
N ALA A 229 -7.07 9.11 4.80
CA ALA A 229 -7.08 10.47 4.27
C ALA A 229 -6.94 10.45 2.73
N PRO A 230 -7.48 11.47 2.03
CA PRO A 230 -7.35 11.56 0.59
C PRO A 230 -5.90 11.49 0.13
N MET A 231 -5.62 10.57 -0.80
CA MET A 231 -4.29 10.40 -1.37
C MET A 231 -4.36 10.07 -2.86
N PRO A 232 -3.30 10.33 -3.64
CA PRO A 232 -3.26 9.99 -5.05
C PRO A 232 -3.13 8.47 -5.25
N TYR A 233 -3.84 7.95 -6.24
CA TYR A 233 -3.76 6.60 -6.73
C TYR A 233 -3.48 6.62 -8.23
N GLN A 234 -2.45 5.88 -8.65
CA GLN A 234 -2.00 5.79 -10.04
C GLN A 234 -3.07 5.13 -10.89
N VAL A 235 -3.53 5.85 -11.92
CA VAL A 235 -4.40 5.31 -12.95
C VAL A 235 -3.54 4.58 -13.97
N LEU A 236 -3.98 3.41 -14.40
CA LEU A 236 -3.32 2.60 -15.40
C LEU A 236 -4.20 2.48 -16.65
N GLY A 237 -3.56 2.53 -17.82
CA GLY A 237 -4.22 2.23 -19.08
C GLY A 237 -4.27 0.73 -19.35
N LYS A 238 -4.89 0.34 -20.47
CA LYS A 238 -5.08 -1.08 -20.85
C LYS A 238 -3.78 -1.90 -20.93
N ALA A 239 -2.64 -1.29 -21.24
CA ALA A 239 -1.35 -1.96 -21.29
C ALA A 239 -0.52 -1.79 -20.00
N GLY A 240 -1.13 -1.30 -18.92
CA GLY A 240 -0.49 -1.07 -17.63
C GLY A 240 0.38 0.18 -17.56
N GLN A 241 0.35 1.04 -18.58
CA GLN A 241 1.07 2.30 -18.58
C GLN A 241 0.41 3.33 -17.63
N PRO A 242 1.19 4.17 -16.94
CA PRO A 242 0.66 5.28 -16.14
C PRO A 242 -0.18 6.27 -16.97
N GLN A 243 -1.37 6.63 -16.48
CA GLN A 243 -2.30 7.57 -17.12
C GLN A 243 -2.72 8.71 -16.17
N GLY A 244 -1.79 9.19 -15.33
CA GLY A 244 -2.08 10.19 -14.28
C GLY A 244 -2.62 9.57 -12.99
N ASN A 245 -3.23 10.38 -12.12
CA ASN A 245 -3.67 9.94 -10.79
C ASN A 245 -5.10 10.37 -10.50
N ILE A 246 -5.79 9.65 -9.61
CA ILE A 246 -6.99 10.15 -8.91
C ILE A 246 -6.74 10.32 -7.43
N VAL A 247 -7.35 11.32 -6.81
CA VAL A 247 -7.27 11.56 -5.37
C VAL A 247 -8.54 11.04 -4.71
N VAL A 248 -8.39 10.03 -3.85
CA VAL A 248 -9.51 9.35 -3.18
C VAL A 248 -9.27 9.26 -1.68
N GLY A 249 -10.28 9.62 -0.89
CA GLY A 249 -10.34 9.35 0.55
C GLY A 249 -11.34 8.23 0.86
N LEU A 250 -11.08 7.43 1.89
CA LEU A 250 -11.93 6.32 2.29
C LEU A 250 -12.26 6.40 3.78
N SER A 251 -13.51 6.11 4.13
CA SER A 251 -13.92 5.92 5.53
C SER A 251 -14.80 4.69 5.64
N PHE A 252 -14.63 3.90 6.69
CA PHE A 252 -15.41 2.69 6.93
C PHE A 252 -15.99 2.69 8.33
N THR A 253 -17.30 2.48 8.41
CA THR A 253 -18.01 2.28 9.67
C THR A 253 -18.56 0.87 9.72
N SER A 254 -18.10 0.07 10.69
CA SER A 254 -18.58 -1.31 10.86
C SER A 254 -20.04 -1.32 11.29
N LYS A 255 -20.82 -2.24 10.72
CA LYS A 255 -22.14 -2.61 11.24
C LYS A 255 -21.95 -3.75 12.24
N ALA A 256 -22.56 -3.62 13.41
CA ALA A 256 -22.52 -4.64 14.47
C ALA A 256 -23.32 -5.89 14.06
#